data_AF-A0A2C6JNY5-F1
#
_entry.id   AF-A0A2C6JNY5-F1
#
_cell.length_a   1.000
_cell.length_b   1.000
_cell.length_c   1.000
_cell.angle_alpha   90.00
_cell.angle_beta   90.00
_cell.angle_gamma   90.00
#
_symmetry.space_group_name_H-M   'P 1'
#
loop_
_entity.id
_entity.type
_entity.pdbx_description
1 polymer ?
#
loop_
_entity_poly.entity_id
_entity_poly.type
_entity_poly.pdbx_seq_one_letter_code
_entity_poly.pdbx_strand_id
1 'polypeptide(L)'
;AIDKTEPCSTYTERCAALVKSIRKTIFTWVARGLFERHKLTFVTLLTFRLLQRGVLSDTYEPESFQFLLRGPVKVTPENPLQDWLPNSAWYAVQKLIELQGFEHFATNMERDAPSRFKEWIQELRPETVKLPLDWKRLDTQPFRKLLVLRCLRPDRMTTAIAEYIRTILPNGSEFIDGDAALSFKDILESSFKDSANTTPIFFILSPGADPVKEVESMGKKLGYTANFNFHNVAMGQGQDVIAMQKLDLGQKEGHWVLLQNIHLMPRWTVELEKKLDTFAAEGSHPNFRCFLSSDPCDYIPIGILERSIKLTNEPPQGLKANFKRAFASFSRDDFDEKDQKIKATLYGLCFFHAIMLERKKFGPRGWNMNYPFSIGDLRDSSLVLFNYIEAQNAVKVPWDDLRYIFGEIMYGGHIIDIRDRLLCTTYLDFFMQDRLLDEAELFPFCEDHEGVSFKTPPPQNYERSLSLHTLLPPSLSLSFFLSLYLTLFASLSLSFFLSISRSSLALDLFLSY
;
A
#
# COMPACT_ATOMS: atom_id res chain seq x y z
N ALA A 1 17.86 -13.82 13.95
CA ALA A 1 17.02 -14.98 13.53
C ALA A 1 17.31 -16.23 14.35
N ILE A 2 18.59 -16.60 14.54
CA ILE A 2 18.99 -17.77 15.33
C ILE A 2 18.47 -17.67 16.77
N ASP A 3 18.71 -16.55 17.47
CA ASP A 3 18.26 -16.36 18.86
C ASP A 3 16.74 -16.22 19.01
N LYS A 4 16.04 -15.89 17.92
CA LYS A 4 14.57 -15.79 17.87
C LYS A 4 13.88 -17.15 17.66
N THR A 5 14.65 -18.19 17.35
CA THR A 5 14.10 -19.52 17.02
C THR A 5 14.00 -20.35 18.29
N GLU A 6 12.80 -20.88 18.55
CA GLU A 6 12.55 -21.70 19.75
C GLU A 6 13.47 -22.94 19.80
N PRO A 7 13.89 -23.37 21.00
CA PRO A 7 14.66 -24.59 21.17
C PRO A 7 13.79 -25.81 20.85
N CYS A 8 14.18 -26.60 19.85
CA CYS A 8 13.52 -27.87 19.52
C CYS A 8 14.26 -29.05 20.16
N SER A 9 13.51 -30.14 20.41
CA SER A 9 14.02 -31.38 20.99
C SER A 9 14.94 -32.15 20.05
N THR A 10 14.75 -32.06 18.74
CA THR A 10 15.58 -32.74 17.73
C THR A 10 16.33 -31.76 16.81
N TYR A 11 17.48 -32.21 16.31
CA TYR A 11 18.30 -31.42 15.38
C TYR A 11 17.56 -31.13 14.06
N THR A 12 16.85 -32.11 13.52
CA THR A 12 16.10 -31.99 12.26
C THR A 12 14.99 -30.96 12.35
N GLU A 13 14.22 -30.97 13.44
CA GLU A 13 13.17 -29.96 13.69
C GLU A 13 13.78 -28.57 13.90
N ARG A 14 14.90 -28.48 14.63
CA ARG A 14 15.60 -27.20 14.83
C ARG A 14 16.10 -26.62 13.52
N CYS A 15 16.68 -27.43 12.63
CA CYS A 15 17.11 -26.99 11.31
C CYS A 15 15.94 -26.46 10.48
N ALA A 16 14.81 -27.17 10.45
CA ALA A 16 13.62 -26.71 9.73
C ALA A 16 13.07 -25.38 10.30
N ALA A 17 13.02 -25.26 11.63
CA ALA A 17 12.60 -24.05 12.33
C ALA A 17 13.53 -22.86 12.04
N LEU A 18 14.84 -23.07 12.06
CA LEU A 18 15.84 -22.04 11.74
C LEU A 18 15.70 -21.56 10.29
N VAL A 19 15.55 -22.47 9.33
CA VAL A 19 15.33 -22.12 7.92
C VAL A 19 14.07 -21.28 7.75
N LYS A 20 12.96 -21.65 8.42
CA LYS A 20 11.71 -20.87 8.41
C LYS A 20 11.92 -19.47 9.00
N SER A 21 12.58 -19.37 10.16
CA SER A 21 12.85 -18.12 10.87
C SER A 21 13.75 -17.16 10.06
N ILE A 22 14.82 -17.68 9.46
CA ILE A 22 15.74 -16.91 8.62
C ILE A 22 15.01 -16.39 7.38
N ARG A 23 14.27 -17.25 6.67
CA ARG A 23 13.49 -16.86 5.49
C ARG A 23 12.50 -15.74 5.81
N LYS A 24 11.74 -15.87 6.90
CA LYS A 24 10.80 -14.83 7.35
C LYS A 24 11.52 -13.52 7.68
N THR A 25 12.63 -13.59 8.40
CA THR A 25 13.40 -12.39 8.79
C THR A 25 13.92 -11.64 7.55
N ILE A 26 14.55 -12.36 6.61
CA ILE A 26 15.08 -11.76 5.37
C ILE A 26 13.94 -11.18 4.52
N PHE A 27 12.85 -11.94 4.37
CA PHE A 27 11.67 -11.47 3.63
C PHE A 27 11.13 -10.17 4.23
N THR A 28 10.96 -10.11 5.55
CA THR A 28 10.47 -8.92 6.25
C THR A 28 11.41 -7.72 6.06
N TRP A 29 12.73 -7.90 6.15
CA TRP A 29 13.69 -6.82 5.91
C TRP A 29 13.63 -6.28 4.48
N VAL A 30 13.53 -7.16 3.48
CA VAL A 30 13.38 -6.75 2.08
C VAL A 30 12.04 -6.06 1.88
N ALA A 31 10.94 -6.65 2.36
CA ALA A 31 9.59 -6.12 2.20
C ALA A 31 9.44 -4.72 2.85
N ARG A 32 10.01 -4.48 4.03
CA ARG A 32 10.00 -3.16 4.69
C ARG A 32 10.76 -2.08 3.93
N GLY A 33 11.79 -2.47 3.16
CA GLY A 33 12.54 -1.56 2.28
C GLY A 33 11.91 -1.31 0.92
N LEU A 34 10.84 -2.03 0.56
CA LEU A 34 10.14 -1.88 -0.72
C LEU A 34 8.90 -1.00 -0.58
N PHE A 35 8.66 -0.15 -1.58
CA PHE A 35 7.37 0.50 -1.75
C PHE A 35 6.24 -0.52 -1.90
N GLU A 36 5.05 -0.19 -1.40
CA GLU A 36 3.85 -1.01 -1.39
C GLU A 36 3.51 -1.55 -2.80
N ARG A 37 3.63 -0.68 -3.81
CA ARG A 37 3.40 -1.05 -5.22
C ARG A 37 4.32 -2.16 -5.75
N HIS A 38 5.47 -2.39 -5.12
CA HIS A 38 6.46 -3.39 -5.54
C HIS A 38 6.42 -4.67 -4.70
N LYS A 39 5.78 -4.65 -3.52
CA LYS A 39 5.74 -5.82 -2.62
C LYS A 39 5.11 -7.03 -3.31
N LEU A 40 3.93 -6.86 -3.91
CA LEU A 40 3.26 -7.95 -4.63
C LEU A 40 4.13 -8.50 -5.78
N THR A 41 4.81 -7.61 -6.52
CA THR A 41 5.72 -7.99 -7.61
C THR A 41 6.85 -8.88 -7.09
N PHE A 42 7.47 -8.46 -5.98
CA PHE A 42 8.54 -9.21 -5.33
C PHE A 42 8.07 -10.59 -4.85
N VAL A 43 6.94 -10.67 -4.14
CA VAL A 43 6.40 -11.96 -3.67
C VAL A 43 6.05 -12.87 -4.85
N THR A 44 5.47 -12.31 -5.91
CA THR A 44 5.13 -13.07 -7.12
C THR A 44 6.36 -13.67 -7.78
N LEU A 45 7.42 -12.86 -7.96
CA LEU A 45 8.70 -13.32 -8.49
C LEU A 45 9.30 -14.43 -7.62
N LEU A 46 9.30 -14.25 -6.31
CA LEU A 46 9.78 -15.26 -5.36
C LEU A 46 8.98 -16.57 -5.49
N THR A 47 7.66 -16.50 -5.52
CA THR A 47 6.78 -17.67 -5.65
C THR A 47 7.06 -18.43 -6.94
N PHE A 48 7.11 -17.76 -8.09
CA PHE A 48 7.38 -18.42 -9.36
C PHE A 48 8.79 -19.00 -9.45
N ARG A 49 9.79 -18.39 -8.81
CA ARG A 49 11.15 -18.96 -8.71
C ARG A 49 11.17 -20.22 -7.83
N LEU A 50 10.43 -20.23 -6.72
CA LEU A 50 10.27 -21.42 -5.88
C LEU A 50 9.51 -22.54 -6.61
N LEU A 51 8.51 -22.17 -7.40
CA LEU A 51 7.77 -23.08 -8.27
C LEU A 51 8.69 -23.71 -9.33
N GLN A 52 9.51 -22.90 -10.00
CA GLN A 52 10.50 -23.35 -10.98
C GLN A 52 11.53 -24.34 -10.37
N ARG A 53 11.87 -24.18 -9.08
CA ARG A 53 12.76 -25.08 -8.34
C ARG A 53 12.07 -26.38 -7.87
N GLY A 54 10.78 -26.55 -8.11
CA GLY A 54 10.02 -27.73 -7.69
C GLY A 54 9.80 -27.82 -6.17
N VAL A 55 9.90 -26.69 -5.45
CA VAL A 55 9.73 -26.63 -3.99
C VAL A 55 8.26 -26.51 -3.59
N LEU A 56 7.41 -26.05 -4.52
CA LEU A 56 5.98 -25.84 -4.32
C LEU A 56 5.16 -26.96 -4.99
N SER A 57 3.90 -27.10 -4.59
CA SER A 57 3.03 -28.22 -5.00
C SER A 57 2.46 -28.12 -6.41
N ASP A 58 2.46 -26.94 -7.03
CA ASP A 58 1.93 -26.71 -8.37
C ASP A 58 3.01 -26.92 -9.44
N THR A 59 2.61 -27.12 -10.70
CA THR A 59 3.54 -27.46 -11.78
C THR A 59 4.02 -26.20 -12.49
N TYR A 60 5.34 -25.98 -12.55
CA TYR A 60 5.91 -24.89 -13.33
C TYR A 60 5.94 -25.24 -14.81
N GLU A 61 5.24 -24.45 -15.61
CA GLU A 61 5.24 -24.53 -17.07
C GLU A 61 5.86 -23.24 -17.66
N PRO A 62 7.03 -23.32 -18.31
CA PRO A 62 7.72 -22.14 -18.84
C PRO A 62 6.89 -21.34 -19.84
N GLU A 63 6.16 -22.03 -20.73
CA GLU A 63 5.32 -21.41 -21.76
C GLU A 63 4.14 -20.66 -21.13
N SER A 64 3.47 -21.28 -20.16
CA SER A 64 2.40 -20.67 -19.36
C SER A 64 2.90 -19.44 -18.59
N PHE A 65 4.12 -19.49 -18.04
CA PHE A 65 4.70 -18.34 -17.34
C PHE A 65 5.02 -17.20 -18.31
N GLN A 66 5.63 -17.50 -19.46
CA GLN A 66 5.88 -16.48 -20.50
C GLN A 66 4.58 -15.87 -21.03
N PHE A 67 3.52 -16.68 -21.18
CA PHE A 67 2.20 -16.21 -21.56
C PHE A 67 1.64 -15.22 -20.52
N LEU A 68 1.70 -15.60 -19.23
CA LEU A 68 1.23 -14.76 -18.13
C LEU A 68 1.94 -13.39 -18.11
N LEU A 69 3.27 -13.39 -18.30
CA LEU A 69 4.10 -12.18 -18.34
C LEU A 69 3.80 -11.29 -19.54
N ARG A 70 3.82 -11.86 -20.75
CA ARG A 70 3.72 -11.08 -21.99
C ARG A 70 2.29 -10.67 -22.33
N GLY A 71 1.29 -11.46 -21.91
CA GLY A 71 -0.09 -11.31 -22.34
C GLY A 71 -0.22 -11.22 -23.87
N PRO A 72 0.31 -12.20 -24.63
CA PRO A 72 0.34 -12.12 -26.08
C PRO A 72 -1.07 -12.14 -26.67
N VAL A 73 -1.26 -11.44 -27.79
CA VAL A 73 -2.53 -11.39 -28.52
C VAL A 73 -2.34 -11.82 -29.98
N LYS A 74 -3.37 -12.41 -30.58
CA LYS A 74 -3.42 -12.78 -31.99
C LYS A 74 -4.61 -12.07 -32.62
N VAL A 75 -4.33 -11.10 -33.47
CA VAL A 75 -5.39 -10.39 -34.19
C VAL A 75 -6.03 -11.36 -35.17
N THR A 76 -7.34 -11.53 -35.03
CA THR A 76 -8.16 -12.31 -35.96
C THR A 76 -9.13 -11.39 -36.71
N PRO A 77 -9.53 -11.74 -37.95
CA PRO A 77 -10.43 -10.90 -38.75
C PRO A 77 -11.81 -10.72 -38.11
N GLU A 78 -12.32 -11.78 -37.48
CA GLU A 78 -13.65 -11.80 -36.86
C GLU A 78 -13.58 -12.21 -35.38
N ASN A 79 -14.50 -11.61 -34.62
CA ASN A 79 -14.80 -11.97 -33.24
C ASN A 79 -16.27 -12.43 -33.20
N PRO A 80 -16.53 -13.75 -33.10
CA PRO A 80 -17.89 -14.29 -33.09
C PRO A 80 -18.68 -13.93 -31.83
N LEU A 81 -18.02 -13.36 -30.81
CA LEU A 81 -18.60 -12.99 -29.51
C LEU A 81 -18.60 -11.48 -29.25
N GLN A 82 -18.54 -10.68 -30.32
CA GLN A 82 -18.41 -9.22 -30.24
C GLN A 82 -19.52 -8.54 -29.42
N ASP A 83 -20.69 -9.16 -29.30
CA ASP A 83 -21.83 -8.66 -28.53
C ASP A 83 -21.53 -8.45 -27.03
N TRP A 84 -20.55 -9.17 -26.48
CA TRP A 84 -20.21 -9.08 -25.06
C TRP A 84 -18.73 -9.26 -24.73
N LEU A 85 -17.92 -9.77 -25.65
CA LEU A 85 -16.48 -9.93 -25.48
C LEU A 85 -15.72 -8.93 -26.36
N PRO A 86 -14.91 -8.02 -25.77
CA PRO A 86 -14.08 -7.10 -26.54
C PRO A 86 -13.06 -7.85 -27.42
N ASN A 87 -12.73 -7.26 -28.57
CA ASN A 87 -11.75 -7.83 -29.50
C ASN A 87 -10.40 -8.08 -28.84
N SER A 88 -9.95 -7.21 -27.92
CA SER A 88 -8.69 -7.41 -27.18
C SER A 88 -8.68 -8.71 -26.37
N ALA A 89 -9.77 -9.03 -25.68
CA ALA A 89 -9.92 -10.24 -24.89
C ALA A 89 -10.04 -11.48 -25.81
N TRP A 90 -10.78 -11.36 -26.91
CA TRP A 90 -10.86 -12.42 -27.92
C TRP A 90 -9.51 -12.73 -28.54
N TYR A 91 -8.72 -11.72 -28.92
CA TYR A 91 -7.37 -11.90 -29.46
C TYR A 91 -6.41 -12.54 -28.45
N ALA A 92 -6.58 -12.30 -27.15
CA ALA A 92 -5.85 -12.98 -26.10
C ALA A 92 -6.26 -14.47 -26.01
N VAL A 93 -7.56 -14.76 -26.06
CA VAL A 93 -8.10 -16.14 -26.10
C VAL A 93 -7.59 -16.91 -27.32
N GLN A 94 -7.49 -16.25 -28.49
CA GLN A 94 -6.93 -16.85 -29.70
C GLN A 94 -5.44 -17.19 -29.58
N LYS A 95 -4.71 -16.56 -28.66
CA LYS A 95 -3.37 -17.03 -28.25
C LYS A 95 -3.40 -18.10 -27.18
N LEU A 96 -4.36 -18.05 -26.26
CA LEU A 96 -4.51 -19.06 -25.22
C LEU A 96 -4.71 -20.47 -25.79
N ILE A 97 -5.50 -20.61 -26.86
CA ILE A 97 -5.76 -21.91 -27.51
C ILE A 97 -4.53 -22.54 -28.18
N GLU A 98 -3.45 -21.79 -28.38
CA GLU A 98 -2.17 -22.32 -28.88
C GLU A 98 -1.39 -23.06 -27.78
N LEU A 99 -1.78 -22.90 -26.50
CA LEU A 99 -1.18 -23.62 -25.37
C LEU A 99 -1.83 -25.00 -25.17
N GLN A 100 -0.99 -25.98 -24.81
CA GLN A 100 -1.43 -27.35 -24.60
C GLN A 100 -2.48 -27.45 -23.47
N GLY A 101 -3.63 -28.07 -23.78
CA GLY A 101 -4.76 -28.25 -22.86
C GLY A 101 -5.82 -27.13 -22.91
N PHE A 102 -5.62 -26.10 -23.75
CA PHE A 102 -6.57 -25.01 -23.98
C PHE A 102 -7.19 -25.02 -25.39
N GLU A 103 -6.92 -26.03 -26.21
CA GLU A 103 -7.24 -26.08 -27.64
C GLU A 103 -8.73 -25.87 -27.92
N HIS A 104 -9.60 -26.40 -27.05
CA HIS A 104 -11.05 -26.31 -27.18
C HIS A 104 -11.67 -25.09 -26.50
N PHE A 105 -10.88 -24.24 -25.82
CA PHE A 105 -11.39 -23.15 -24.97
C PHE A 105 -12.21 -22.13 -25.76
N ALA A 106 -11.69 -21.66 -26.91
CA ALA A 106 -12.40 -20.72 -27.76
C ALA A 106 -13.71 -21.30 -28.30
N THR A 107 -13.68 -22.55 -28.78
CA THR A 107 -14.86 -23.26 -29.30
C THR A 107 -15.93 -23.44 -28.22
N ASN A 108 -15.54 -23.81 -27.00
CA ASN A 108 -16.49 -23.98 -25.90
C ASN A 108 -17.15 -22.65 -25.50
N MET A 109 -16.40 -21.55 -25.59
CA MET A 109 -16.91 -20.21 -25.29
C MET A 109 -17.83 -19.68 -26.40
N GLU A 110 -17.56 -20.02 -27.66
CA GLU A 110 -18.37 -19.62 -28.81
C GLU A 110 -19.66 -20.44 -28.94
N ARG A 111 -19.55 -21.77 -28.88
CA ARG A 111 -20.62 -22.69 -29.31
C ARG A 111 -21.30 -23.43 -28.16
N ASP A 112 -20.53 -23.92 -27.19
CA ASP A 112 -21.06 -24.87 -26.21
C ASP A 112 -21.73 -24.21 -25.02
N ALA A 113 -21.20 -23.07 -24.52
CA ALA A 113 -21.77 -22.39 -23.36
C ALA A 113 -21.57 -20.85 -23.34
N PRO A 114 -21.91 -20.11 -24.42
CA PRO A 114 -21.64 -18.67 -24.50
C PRO A 114 -22.30 -17.85 -23.37
N SER A 115 -23.54 -18.17 -22.98
CA SER A 115 -24.23 -17.48 -21.88
C SER A 115 -23.54 -17.65 -20.53
N ARG A 116 -23.07 -18.86 -20.22
CA ARG A 116 -22.41 -19.16 -18.93
C ARG A 116 -21.03 -18.52 -18.83
N PHE A 117 -20.30 -18.42 -19.94
CA PHE A 117 -19.02 -17.68 -19.97
C PHE A 117 -19.24 -16.17 -19.84
N LYS A 118 -20.30 -15.64 -20.48
CA LYS A 118 -20.70 -14.24 -20.30
C LYS A 118 -21.03 -13.93 -18.84
N GLU A 119 -21.83 -14.77 -18.18
CA GLU A 119 -22.12 -14.66 -16.75
C GLU A 119 -20.84 -14.69 -15.92
N TRP A 120 -19.94 -15.65 -16.15
CA TRP A 120 -18.67 -15.75 -15.43
C TRP A 120 -17.77 -14.52 -15.60
N ILE A 121 -17.74 -13.90 -16.79
CA ILE A 121 -16.96 -12.67 -17.03
C ILE A 121 -17.59 -11.46 -16.32
N GLN A 122 -18.91 -11.43 -16.23
CA GLN A 122 -19.68 -10.38 -15.56
C GLN A 122 -19.64 -10.50 -14.03
N GLU A 123 -19.21 -11.64 -13.48
CA GLU A 123 -19.00 -11.81 -12.05
C GLU A 123 -18.06 -10.76 -11.47
N LEU A 124 -18.34 -10.35 -10.23
CA LEU A 124 -17.49 -9.38 -9.53
C LEU A 124 -16.14 -9.99 -9.13
N ARG A 125 -16.15 -11.27 -8.77
CA ARG A 125 -14.98 -12.03 -8.29
C ARG A 125 -14.79 -13.34 -9.08
N PRO A 126 -14.56 -13.26 -10.40
CA PRO A 126 -14.45 -14.42 -11.28
C PRO A 126 -13.33 -15.38 -10.84
N GLU A 127 -12.28 -14.88 -10.17
CA GLU A 127 -11.19 -15.69 -9.64
C GLU A 127 -11.65 -16.73 -8.60
N THR A 128 -12.72 -16.45 -7.85
CA THR A 128 -13.30 -17.35 -6.83
C THR A 128 -14.36 -18.30 -7.39
N VAL A 129 -14.90 -17.99 -8.57
CA VAL A 129 -15.99 -18.76 -9.18
C VAL A 129 -15.41 -19.83 -10.10
N LYS A 130 -16.07 -21.00 -10.13
CA LYS A 130 -15.74 -22.10 -11.05
C LYS A 130 -16.02 -21.72 -12.49
N LEU A 131 -15.09 -22.02 -13.38
CA LEU A 131 -15.33 -21.85 -14.82
C LEU A 131 -16.40 -22.83 -15.32
N PRO A 132 -17.18 -22.46 -16.35
CA PRO A 132 -18.19 -23.34 -16.95
C PRO A 132 -17.59 -24.63 -17.53
N LEU A 133 -18.45 -25.63 -17.74
CA LEU A 133 -18.12 -26.91 -18.38
C LEU A 133 -16.98 -27.66 -17.65
N ASP A 134 -16.09 -28.29 -18.41
CA ASP A 134 -14.94 -29.04 -17.89
C ASP A 134 -13.81 -28.14 -17.40
N TRP A 135 -13.87 -26.83 -17.68
CA TRP A 135 -12.89 -25.84 -17.21
C TRP A 135 -12.93 -25.63 -15.71
N LYS A 136 -13.96 -26.12 -15.00
CA LYS A 136 -13.98 -26.24 -13.53
C LYS A 136 -12.77 -27.00 -12.97
N ARG A 137 -12.12 -27.86 -13.78
CA ARG A 137 -10.87 -28.54 -13.42
C ARG A 137 -9.71 -27.57 -13.15
N LEU A 138 -9.76 -26.35 -13.65
CA LEU A 138 -8.72 -25.35 -13.43
C LEU A 138 -8.65 -24.86 -11.98
N ASP A 139 -9.67 -25.12 -11.16
CA ASP A 139 -9.58 -24.87 -9.71
C ASP A 139 -8.52 -25.76 -9.02
N THR A 140 -8.25 -26.96 -9.56
CA THR A 140 -7.15 -27.80 -9.08
C THR A 140 -5.82 -27.49 -9.77
N GLN A 141 -5.81 -26.58 -10.76
CA GLN A 141 -4.64 -26.09 -11.49
C GLN A 141 -4.60 -24.56 -11.48
N PRO A 142 -4.42 -23.95 -10.30
CA PRO A 142 -4.64 -22.52 -10.12
C PRO A 142 -3.68 -21.65 -10.95
N PHE A 143 -2.45 -22.11 -11.24
CA PHE A 143 -1.58 -21.40 -12.18
C PHE A 143 -2.17 -21.29 -13.60
N ARG A 144 -2.74 -22.38 -14.13
CA ARG A 144 -3.40 -22.37 -15.44
C ARG A 144 -4.67 -21.52 -15.43
N LYS A 145 -5.40 -21.45 -14.30
CA LYS A 145 -6.55 -20.55 -14.13
C LYS A 145 -6.16 -19.07 -14.27
N LEU A 146 -4.96 -18.67 -13.83
CA LEU A 146 -4.45 -17.31 -14.01
C LEU A 146 -4.32 -16.90 -15.48
N LEU A 147 -4.04 -17.83 -16.39
CA LEU A 147 -3.94 -17.54 -17.83
C LEU A 147 -5.29 -17.15 -18.42
N VAL A 148 -6.36 -17.81 -17.98
CA VAL A 148 -7.73 -17.49 -18.40
C VAL A 148 -8.13 -16.10 -17.90
N LEU A 149 -7.86 -15.81 -16.61
CA LEU A 149 -8.07 -14.48 -16.05
C LEU A 149 -7.25 -13.41 -16.78
N ARG A 150 -6.01 -13.72 -17.19
CA ARG A 150 -5.18 -12.79 -17.94
C ARG A 150 -5.80 -12.40 -19.29
N CYS A 151 -6.54 -13.30 -19.91
CA CYS A 151 -7.21 -13.06 -21.19
C CYS A 151 -8.55 -12.32 -21.01
N LEU A 152 -9.38 -12.79 -20.08
CA LEU A 152 -10.79 -12.37 -19.96
C LEU A 152 -11.00 -11.23 -18.96
N ARG A 153 -10.24 -11.21 -17.86
CA ARG A 153 -10.39 -10.25 -16.73
C ARG A 153 -9.01 -9.79 -16.23
N PRO A 154 -8.23 -9.08 -17.07
CA PRO A 154 -6.90 -8.58 -16.70
C PRO A 154 -6.92 -7.61 -15.50
N ASP A 155 -8.08 -6.99 -15.23
CA ASP A 155 -8.32 -6.14 -14.07
C ASP A 155 -8.28 -6.91 -12.73
N ARG A 156 -8.57 -8.22 -12.71
CA ARG A 156 -8.54 -9.01 -11.46
C ARG A 156 -7.20 -9.65 -11.18
N MET A 157 -6.19 -9.44 -12.04
CA MET A 157 -4.92 -10.17 -11.96
C MET A 157 -4.14 -9.94 -10.67
N THR A 158 -4.12 -8.72 -10.14
CA THR A 158 -3.41 -8.44 -8.88
C THR A 158 -4.06 -9.18 -7.71
N THR A 159 -5.39 -9.21 -7.65
CA THR A 159 -6.15 -9.97 -6.64
C THR A 159 -5.97 -11.47 -6.83
N ALA A 160 -6.08 -11.96 -8.06
CA ALA A 160 -5.96 -13.39 -8.38
C ALA A 160 -4.55 -13.92 -8.06
N ILE A 161 -3.50 -13.15 -8.34
CA ILE A 161 -2.13 -13.51 -7.99
C ILE A 161 -1.91 -13.50 -6.49
N ALA A 162 -2.43 -12.48 -5.77
CA ALA A 162 -2.35 -12.46 -4.32
C ALA A 162 -3.00 -13.71 -3.70
N GLU A 163 -4.18 -14.10 -4.19
CA GLU A 163 -4.88 -15.30 -3.71
C GLU A 163 -4.17 -16.60 -4.09
N TYR A 164 -3.61 -16.66 -5.30
CA TYR A 164 -2.76 -17.76 -5.72
C TYR A 164 -1.57 -17.93 -4.77
N ILE A 165 -0.89 -16.83 -4.43
CA ILE A 165 0.24 -16.83 -3.50
C ILE A 165 -0.18 -17.28 -2.10
N ARG A 166 -1.33 -16.80 -1.60
CA ARG A 166 -1.87 -17.22 -0.30
C ARG A 166 -2.08 -18.73 -0.22
N THR A 167 -2.49 -19.34 -1.33
CA THR A 167 -2.77 -20.78 -1.41
C THR A 167 -1.51 -21.62 -1.61
N ILE A 168 -0.58 -21.16 -2.46
CA ILE A 168 0.58 -21.97 -2.87
C ILE A 168 1.76 -21.91 -1.88
N LEU A 169 1.95 -20.78 -1.19
CA LEU A 169 3.00 -20.63 -0.18
C LEU A 169 2.53 -21.15 1.18
N PRO A 170 3.38 -21.85 1.95
CA PRO A 170 3.04 -22.24 3.31
C PRO A 170 2.92 -20.98 4.19
N ASN A 171 1.75 -20.77 4.80
CA ASN A 171 1.38 -19.51 5.49
C ASN A 171 1.44 -18.28 4.56
N GLY A 172 0.97 -18.42 3.32
CA GLY A 172 1.02 -17.38 2.28
C GLY A 172 0.38 -16.04 2.67
N SER A 173 -0.60 -16.04 3.58
CA SER A 173 -1.18 -14.81 4.15
C SER A 173 -0.14 -13.94 4.86
N GLU A 174 0.84 -14.53 5.55
CA GLU A 174 1.90 -13.75 6.22
C GLU A 174 2.81 -13.02 5.22
N PHE A 175 2.96 -13.53 3.99
CA PHE A 175 3.79 -12.91 2.96
C PHE A 175 3.06 -11.81 2.20
N ILE A 176 1.74 -11.98 1.98
CA ILE A 176 0.91 -10.99 1.29
C ILE A 176 0.47 -9.88 2.23
N ASP A 177 -0.05 -10.24 3.41
CA ASP A 177 -0.61 -9.28 4.35
C ASP A 177 0.49 -8.68 5.25
N GLY A 178 1.58 -9.41 5.52
CA GLY A 178 2.82 -8.89 6.10
C GLY A 178 2.64 -7.98 7.31
N ASP A 179 3.21 -6.77 7.22
CA ASP A 179 3.12 -5.73 8.25
C ASP A 179 1.89 -4.81 8.06
N ALA A 180 0.90 -5.13 7.20
CA ALA A 180 -0.21 -4.23 6.88
C ALA A 180 -1.09 -3.85 8.09
N ALA A 181 -1.09 -4.67 9.14
CA ALA A 181 -1.80 -4.41 10.39
C ALA A 181 -0.98 -3.58 11.39
N LEU A 182 0.32 -3.43 11.18
CA LEU A 182 1.23 -2.74 12.11
C LEU A 182 1.31 -1.24 11.80
N SER A 183 1.45 -0.43 12.83
CA SER A 183 1.79 0.99 12.64
C SER A 183 3.26 1.12 12.26
N PHE A 184 3.63 2.23 11.60
CA PHE A 184 5.05 2.52 11.33
C PHE A 184 5.89 2.54 12.61
N LYS A 185 5.31 2.98 13.74
CA LYS A 185 5.94 2.92 15.06
C LYS A 185 6.28 1.48 15.47
N ASP A 186 5.36 0.54 15.31
CA ASP A 186 5.60 -0.87 15.66
C ASP A 186 6.67 -1.49 14.75
N ILE A 187 6.64 -1.13 13.46
CA ILE A 187 7.65 -1.55 12.48
C ILE A 187 9.04 -1.00 12.87
N LEU A 188 9.11 0.28 13.25
CA LEU A 188 10.33 0.94 13.69
C LEU A 188 10.87 0.30 14.97
N GLU A 189 10.04 0.11 16.00
CA GLU A 189 10.44 -0.53 17.26
C GLU A 189 10.89 -1.99 17.03
N SER A 190 10.25 -2.70 16.10
CA SER A 190 10.68 -4.04 15.68
C SER A 190 12.03 -4.05 14.98
N SER A 191 12.23 -3.16 14.00
CA SER A 191 13.48 -3.07 13.22
C SER A 191 14.63 -2.50 14.05
N PHE A 192 14.34 -1.67 15.05
CA PHE A 192 15.32 -1.16 16.00
C PHE A 192 15.99 -2.28 16.79
N LYS A 193 15.26 -3.35 17.14
CA LYS A 193 15.84 -4.54 17.80
C LYS A 193 16.87 -5.27 16.93
N ASP A 194 16.74 -5.13 15.61
CA ASP A 194 17.68 -5.70 14.65
C ASP A 194 18.84 -4.72 14.33
N SER A 195 18.75 -3.47 14.77
CA SER A 195 19.78 -2.45 14.55
C SER A 195 20.95 -2.55 15.54
N ALA A 196 22.14 -2.28 15.04
CA ALA A 196 23.38 -2.28 15.80
C ALA A 196 24.08 -0.91 15.70
N ASN A 197 25.16 -0.74 16.47
CA ASN A 197 26.03 0.44 16.39
C ASN A 197 26.73 0.60 15.03
N THR A 198 26.89 -0.47 14.27
CA THR A 198 27.47 -0.48 12.91
C THR A 198 26.43 -0.58 11.79
N THR A 199 25.16 -0.78 12.14
CA THR A 199 24.06 -1.02 11.19
C THR A 199 23.02 0.10 11.32
N PRO A 200 23.13 1.18 10.51
CA PRO A 200 22.19 2.29 10.54
C PRO A 200 20.78 1.87 10.11
N ILE A 201 19.79 2.68 10.49
CA ILE A 201 18.44 2.60 9.94
C ILE A 201 18.30 3.68 8.87
N PHE A 202 17.90 3.29 7.67
CA PHE A 202 17.71 4.18 6.52
C PHE A 202 16.23 4.30 6.19
N PHE A 203 15.68 5.50 6.33
CA PHE A 203 14.33 5.85 5.96
C PHE A 203 14.26 6.30 4.51
N ILE A 204 13.53 5.54 3.71
CA ILE A 204 13.12 5.93 2.36
C ILE A 204 11.84 6.75 2.51
N LEU A 205 11.96 8.05 2.28
CA LEU A 205 10.88 9.00 2.46
C LEU A 205 9.88 8.88 1.30
N SER A 206 8.60 8.97 1.66
CA SER A 206 7.50 9.16 0.72
C SER A 206 6.96 10.57 0.90
N PRO A 207 6.38 11.20 -0.14
CA PRO A 207 5.86 12.55 -0.04
C PRO A 207 4.92 12.74 1.17
N GLY A 208 5.27 13.67 2.06
CA GLY A 208 4.48 14.00 3.25
C GLY A 208 4.61 13.02 4.43
N ALA A 209 5.55 12.07 4.38
CA ALA A 209 5.89 11.21 5.50
C ALA A 209 7.24 11.64 6.12
N ASP A 210 7.28 11.81 7.44
CA ASP A 210 8.46 12.21 8.19
C ASP A 210 8.65 11.28 9.39
N PRO A 211 9.77 10.54 9.50
CA PRO A 211 10.03 9.59 10.58
C PRO A 211 10.52 10.24 11.89
N VAL A 212 10.80 11.55 11.91
CA VAL A 212 11.43 12.23 13.06
C VAL A 212 10.62 12.04 14.34
N LYS A 213 9.30 12.24 14.28
CA LYS A 213 8.43 12.18 15.46
C LYS A 213 8.41 10.79 16.09
N GLU A 214 8.39 9.74 15.26
CA GLU A 214 8.40 8.36 15.72
C GLU A 214 9.75 7.97 16.31
N VAL A 215 10.85 8.41 15.70
CA VAL A 215 12.21 8.20 16.24
C VAL A 215 12.38 8.92 17.58
N GLU A 216 11.93 10.17 17.70
CA GLU A 216 11.98 10.92 18.95
C GLU A 216 11.10 10.30 20.04
N SER A 217 9.90 9.83 19.69
CA SER A 217 9.01 9.15 20.62
C SER A 217 9.63 7.85 21.13
N MET A 218 10.25 7.06 20.26
CA MET A 218 10.99 5.85 20.63
C MET A 218 12.22 6.17 21.48
N GLY A 219 12.98 7.21 21.11
CA GLY A 219 14.15 7.67 21.85
C GLY A 219 13.79 8.06 23.29
N LYS A 220 12.74 8.86 23.49
CA LYS A 220 12.27 9.29 24.82
C LYS A 220 11.96 8.10 25.73
N LYS A 221 11.33 7.04 25.21
CA LYS A 221 11.06 5.81 25.98
C LYS A 221 12.34 5.11 26.45
N LEU A 222 13.42 5.22 25.70
CA LEU A 222 14.72 4.59 25.96
C LEU A 222 15.71 5.54 26.65
N GLY A 223 15.27 6.72 27.10
CA GLY A 223 16.11 7.71 27.79
C GLY A 223 16.91 8.63 26.86
N TYR A 224 16.61 8.64 25.57
CA TYR A 224 17.21 9.55 24.58
C TYR A 224 16.33 10.79 24.40
N THR A 225 16.92 11.95 24.65
CA THR A 225 16.25 13.25 24.62
C THR A 225 16.95 14.18 23.65
N ALA A 226 16.15 14.94 22.90
CA ALA A 226 16.64 15.88 21.90
C ALA A 226 17.59 16.90 22.53
N ASN A 227 18.66 17.23 21.82
CA ASN A 227 19.70 18.18 22.22
C ASN A 227 20.58 17.77 23.42
N PHE A 228 20.43 16.54 23.93
CA PHE A 228 21.33 15.97 24.94
C PHE A 228 22.09 14.77 24.36
N ASN A 229 21.41 13.62 24.30
CA ASN A 229 21.93 12.36 23.76
C ASN A 229 21.22 11.91 22.47
N PHE A 230 20.29 12.72 21.94
CA PHE A 230 19.71 12.58 20.60
C PHE A 230 19.98 13.85 19.80
N HIS A 231 20.72 13.72 18.70
CA HIS A 231 21.08 14.82 17.80
C HIS A 231 20.34 14.65 16.47
N ASN A 232 19.50 15.62 16.14
CA ASN A 232 18.76 15.66 14.89
C ASN A 232 19.31 16.77 13.99
N VAL A 233 19.84 16.41 12.81
CA VAL A 233 20.47 17.34 11.87
C VAL A 233 19.78 17.21 10.51
N ALA A 234 19.13 18.28 10.06
CA ALA A 234 18.60 18.35 8.70
C ALA A 234 19.72 18.77 7.75
N MET A 235 20.04 17.92 6.77
CA MET A 235 21.12 18.19 5.83
C MET A 235 20.74 19.33 4.88
N GLY A 236 21.69 20.23 4.69
CA GLY A 236 21.58 21.44 3.89
C GLY A 236 22.93 22.13 3.83
N GLN A 237 23.01 23.27 3.13
CA GLN A 237 24.27 23.97 2.96
C GLN A 237 24.91 24.33 4.33
N GLY A 238 26.15 23.87 4.54
CA GLY A 238 26.93 24.13 5.75
C GLY A 238 26.61 23.24 6.97
N GLN A 239 25.74 22.24 6.83
CA GLN A 239 25.38 21.30 7.91
C GLN A 239 26.31 20.07 7.99
N ASP A 240 27.14 19.86 6.98
CA ASP A 240 28.11 18.77 6.87
C ASP A 240 29.10 18.71 8.05
N VAL A 241 29.65 19.86 8.44
CA VAL A 241 30.60 19.95 9.57
C VAL A 241 29.92 19.58 10.89
N ILE A 242 28.71 20.09 11.11
CA ILE A 242 27.93 19.81 12.33
C ILE A 242 27.57 18.33 12.37
N ALA A 243 27.09 17.77 11.25
CA ALA A 243 26.75 16.35 11.15
C ALA A 243 27.94 15.45 11.51
N MET A 244 29.13 15.74 10.98
CA MET A 244 30.35 14.98 11.29
C MET A 244 30.75 15.07 12.77
N GLN A 245 30.68 16.26 13.37
CA GLN A 245 30.95 16.44 14.80
C GLN A 245 29.96 15.65 15.67
N LYS A 246 28.68 15.65 15.31
CA LYS A 246 27.64 14.89 16.04
C LYS A 246 27.80 13.39 15.88
N LEU A 247 28.23 12.92 14.71
CA LEU A 247 28.59 11.52 14.47
C LEU A 247 29.77 11.08 15.34
N ASP A 248 30.85 11.87 15.40
CA ASP A 248 32.02 11.59 16.24
C ASP A 248 31.67 11.57 17.73
N LEU A 249 30.85 12.53 18.17
CA LEU A 249 30.36 12.57 19.54
C LEU A 249 29.50 11.34 19.85
N GLY A 250 28.58 10.99 18.94
CA GLY A 250 27.70 9.84 19.11
C GLY A 250 28.43 8.51 19.13
N GLN A 251 29.46 8.34 18.29
CA GLN A 251 30.30 7.15 18.28
C GLN A 251 30.99 6.94 19.64
N LYS A 252 31.47 8.02 20.27
CA LYS A 252 32.21 7.97 21.54
C LYS A 252 31.30 7.83 22.76
N GLU A 253 30.24 8.63 22.84
CA GLU A 253 29.37 8.73 24.02
C GLU A 253 28.12 7.84 23.92
N GLY A 254 27.89 7.19 22.78
CA GLY A 254 26.72 6.33 22.57
C GLY A 254 25.43 7.08 22.28
N HIS A 255 25.52 8.27 21.68
CA HIS A 255 24.35 9.08 21.38
C HIS A 255 23.64 8.57 20.12
N TRP A 256 22.42 9.04 19.92
CA TRP A 256 21.67 8.78 18.70
C TRP A 256 21.82 9.97 17.75
N VAL A 257 22.06 9.69 16.48
CA VAL A 257 22.22 10.72 15.45
C VAL A 257 21.22 10.44 14.33
N LEU A 258 20.32 11.40 14.07
CA LEU A 258 19.39 11.39 12.95
C LEU A 258 19.83 12.44 11.93
N LEU A 259 20.18 11.98 10.73
CA LEU A 259 20.56 12.82 9.60
C LEU A 259 19.42 12.84 8.59
N GLN A 260 18.74 13.97 8.46
CA GLN A 260 17.58 14.08 7.58
C GLN A 260 17.98 14.59 6.19
N ASN A 261 17.26 14.13 5.17
CA ASN A 261 17.35 14.63 3.79
C ASN A 261 18.76 14.56 3.20
N ILE A 262 19.47 13.45 3.44
CA ILE A 262 20.87 13.30 3.01
C ILE A 262 21.04 13.37 1.48
N HIS A 263 19.98 13.09 0.71
CA HIS A 263 19.93 13.25 -0.74
C HIS A 263 20.18 14.69 -1.21
N LEU A 264 20.00 15.69 -0.35
CA LEU A 264 20.30 17.09 -0.66
C LEU A 264 21.81 17.37 -0.71
N MET A 265 22.65 16.45 -0.20
CA MET A 265 24.10 16.59 -0.15
C MET A 265 24.83 15.37 -0.75
N PRO A 266 24.71 15.12 -2.07
CA PRO A 266 25.22 13.91 -2.73
C PRO A 266 26.75 13.73 -2.65
N ARG A 267 27.52 14.82 -2.58
CA ARG A 267 28.99 14.73 -2.45
C ARG A 267 29.38 14.27 -1.04
N TRP A 268 28.67 14.79 -0.04
CA TRP A 268 28.93 14.51 1.36
C TRP A 268 28.54 13.07 1.74
N THR A 269 27.55 12.46 1.07
CA THR A 269 27.20 11.07 1.34
C THR A 269 28.34 10.09 1.12
N VAL A 270 29.30 10.40 0.22
CA VAL A 270 30.53 9.60 0.04
C VAL A 270 31.47 9.72 1.25
N GLU A 271 31.53 10.90 1.88
CA GLU A 271 32.31 11.11 3.09
C GLU A 271 31.64 10.41 4.29
N LEU A 272 30.31 10.47 4.37
CA LEU A 272 29.52 9.74 5.36
C LEU A 272 29.77 8.23 5.27
N GLU A 273 29.79 7.65 4.07
CA GLU A 273 30.08 6.23 3.86
C GLU A 273 31.44 5.84 4.45
N LYS A 274 32.49 6.58 4.09
CA LYS A 274 33.84 6.37 4.63
C LYS A 274 33.88 6.50 6.15
N LYS A 275 33.14 7.46 6.71
CA LYS A 275 33.08 7.66 8.15
C LYS A 275 32.43 6.47 8.86
N LEU A 276 31.34 5.95 8.31
CA LEU A 276 30.68 4.75 8.83
C LEU A 276 31.58 3.49 8.71
N ASP A 277 32.44 3.40 7.68
CA ASP A 277 33.46 2.35 7.58
C ASP A 277 34.49 2.44 8.70
N THR A 278 35.00 3.64 8.95
CA THR A 278 35.92 3.89 10.06
C THR A 278 35.31 3.48 11.39
N PHE A 279 34.05 3.84 11.64
CA PHE A 279 33.32 3.48 12.86
C PHE A 279 33.10 1.97 13.03
N ALA A 280 32.92 1.25 11.93
CA ALA A 280 32.81 -0.20 11.94
C ALA A 280 34.16 -0.88 12.21
N ALA A 281 35.26 -0.32 11.70
CA ALA A 281 36.61 -0.85 11.88
C ALA A 281 37.20 -0.56 13.28
N GLU A 282 37.03 0.66 13.79
CA GLU A 282 37.54 1.09 15.09
C GLU A 282 36.69 0.58 16.26
N GLY A 283 35.44 0.22 15.98
CA GLY A 283 34.43 -0.03 16.99
C GLY A 283 33.73 1.26 17.44
N SER A 284 32.45 1.13 17.74
CA SER A 284 31.60 2.23 18.19
C SER A 284 30.97 1.88 19.53
N HIS A 285 30.59 2.88 20.32
CA HIS A 285 29.89 2.64 21.57
C HIS A 285 28.65 1.74 21.35
N PRO A 286 28.37 0.72 22.20
CA PRO A 286 27.29 -0.26 21.96
C PRO A 286 25.89 0.38 21.80
N ASN A 287 25.68 1.51 22.45
CA ASN A 287 24.42 2.26 22.42
C ASN A 287 24.29 3.25 21.25
N PHE A 288 25.39 3.53 20.52
CA PHE A 288 25.35 4.42 19.37
C PHE A 288 24.34 3.92 18.34
N ARG A 289 23.51 4.81 17.82
CA ARG A 289 22.56 4.49 16.74
C ARG A 289 22.54 5.62 15.72
N CYS A 290 22.63 5.26 14.45
CA CYS A 290 22.59 6.19 13.33
C CYS A 290 21.31 5.97 12.53
N PHE A 291 20.58 7.05 12.29
CA PHE A 291 19.37 7.09 11.49
C PHE A 291 19.60 8.04 10.31
N LEU A 292 19.25 7.60 9.12
CA LEU A 292 19.42 8.36 7.87
C LEU A 292 18.06 8.51 7.20
N SER A 293 17.73 9.66 6.65
CA SER A 293 16.54 9.81 5.80
C SER A 293 16.86 10.38 4.43
N SER A 294 16.18 9.85 3.41
CA SER A 294 16.40 10.23 2.02
C SER A 294 15.15 10.04 1.18
N ASP A 295 14.90 10.98 0.27
CA ASP A 295 14.05 10.71 -0.89
C ASP A 295 14.76 9.70 -1.81
N PRO A 296 14.01 8.94 -2.63
CA PRO A 296 14.59 7.99 -3.57
C PRO A 296 15.44 8.72 -4.62
N CYS A 297 16.72 8.35 -4.72
CA CYS A 297 17.62 8.89 -5.73
C CYS A 297 18.75 7.90 -6.07
N ASP A 298 19.35 8.09 -7.25
CA ASP A 298 20.30 7.14 -7.85
C ASP A 298 21.76 7.35 -7.41
N TYR A 299 22.02 8.34 -6.56
CA TYR A 299 23.37 8.78 -6.19
C TYR A 299 23.73 8.55 -4.72
N ILE A 300 22.83 7.96 -3.91
CA ILE A 300 23.22 7.51 -2.56
C ILE A 300 24.20 6.34 -2.73
N PRO A 301 25.36 6.38 -2.06
CA PRO A 301 26.34 5.30 -2.14
C PRO A 301 25.75 3.94 -1.74
N ILE A 302 26.06 2.93 -2.55
CA ILE A 302 25.56 1.57 -2.35
C ILE A 302 26.00 1.01 -1.01
N GLY A 303 27.22 1.32 -0.53
CA GLY A 303 27.71 0.80 0.74
C GLY A 303 26.97 1.36 1.97
N ILE A 304 26.38 2.56 1.88
CA ILE A 304 25.44 3.06 2.90
C ILE A 304 24.17 2.21 2.88
N LEU A 305 23.63 1.95 1.69
CA LEU A 305 22.41 1.15 1.57
C LEU A 305 22.67 -0.28 2.04
N GLU A 306 23.70 -0.98 1.56
CA GLU A 306 23.99 -2.37 1.89
C GLU A 306 24.09 -2.63 3.40
N ARG A 307 24.75 -1.74 4.16
CA ARG A 307 24.88 -1.89 5.62
C ARG A 307 23.64 -1.47 6.42
N SER A 308 22.68 -0.78 5.78
CA SER A 308 21.55 -0.20 6.50
C SER A 308 20.30 -1.08 6.44
N ILE A 309 19.52 -1.03 7.51
CA ILE A 309 18.15 -1.53 7.54
C ILE A 309 17.26 -0.49 6.85
N LYS A 310 16.69 -0.83 5.69
CA LYS A 310 15.83 0.10 4.94
C LYS A 310 14.39 0.00 5.40
N LEU A 311 13.78 1.14 5.67
CA LEU A 311 12.37 1.27 6.03
C LEU A 311 11.71 2.29 5.11
N THR A 312 10.63 1.88 4.47
CA THR A 312 9.71 2.78 3.75
C THR A 312 8.62 3.23 4.71
N ASN A 313 8.40 4.55 4.80
CA ASN A 313 7.28 5.11 5.56
C ASN A 313 6.19 5.56 4.58
N GLU A 314 5.49 4.60 3.99
CA GLU A 314 4.33 4.90 3.16
C GLU A 314 3.05 4.93 4.01
N PRO A 315 2.16 5.91 3.79
CA PRO A 315 0.83 5.84 4.38
C PRO A 315 0.14 4.56 3.92
N PRO A 316 -0.51 3.80 4.83
CA PRO A 316 -1.23 2.60 4.45
C PRO A 316 -2.28 2.95 3.40
N GLN A 317 -2.29 2.20 2.30
CA GLN A 317 -3.08 2.53 1.13
C GLN A 317 -4.49 1.91 1.23
N GLY A 318 -5.51 2.71 0.94
CA GLY A 318 -6.90 2.25 0.80
C GLY A 318 -7.87 3.15 1.54
N LEU A 319 -9.13 3.17 1.11
CA LEU A 319 -10.16 4.02 1.71
C LEU A 319 -10.28 3.82 3.23
N LYS A 320 -10.32 2.55 3.68
CA LYS A 320 -10.37 2.18 5.10
C LYS A 320 -9.18 2.68 5.91
N ALA A 321 -7.97 2.56 5.35
CA ALA A 321 -6.74 2.99 6.01
C ALA A 321 -6.64 4.53 6.06
N ASN A 322 -6.96 5.21 4.95
CA ASN A 322 -7.03 6.67 4.90
C ASN A 322 -8.06 7.21 5.90
N PHE A 323 -9.23 6.58 5.98
CA PHE A 323 -10.28 6.96 6.92
C PHE A 323 -9.85 6.77 8.38
N LYS A 324 -9.28 5.61 8.71
CA LYS A 324 -8.74 5.35 10.06
C LYS A 324 -7.70 6.39 10.45
N ARG A 325 -6.79 6.75 9.53
CA ARG A 325 -5.76 7.76 9.75
C ARG A 325 -6.34 9.17 9.91
N ALA A 326 -7.33 9.52 9.10
CA ALA A 326 -8.05 10.79 9.20
C ALA A 326 -8.75 10.94 10.55
N PHE A 327 -9.44 9.90 11.01
CA PHE A 327 -10.12 9.92 12.30
C PHE A 327 -9.13 9.92 13.47
N ALA A 328 -8.02 9.18 13.35
CA ALA A 328 -6.97 9.09 14.36
C ALA A 328 -6.18 10.39 14.57
N SER A 329 -6.34 11.41 13.73
CA SER A 329 -5.70 12.72 13.96
C SER A 329 -6.38 13.55 15.06
N PHE A 330 -7.58 13.15 15.49
CA PHE A 330 -8.33 13.83 16.54
C PHE A 330 -8.09 13.18 17.89
N SER A 331 -7.98 14.00 18.95
CA SER A 331 -7.80 13.46 20.29
C SER A 331 -9.12 12.86 20.79
N ARG A 332 -8.97 11.80 21.57
CA ARG A 332 -10.08 11.02 22.09
C ARG A 332 -10.96 11.83 23.04
N ASP A 333 -10.32 12.56 23.94
CA ASP A 333 -10.99 13.37 24.96
C ASP A 333 -11.73 14.54 24.31
N ASP A 334 -11.09 15.26 23.37
CA ASP A 334 -11.72 16.39 22.68
C ASP A 334 -12.91 15.93 21.83
N PHE A 335 -12.79 14.78 21.14
CA PHE A 335 -13.89 14.23 20.36
C PHE A 335 -15.08 13.85 21.24
N ASP A 336 -14.83 13.16 22.35
CA ASP A 336 -15.91 12.66 23.23
C ASP A 336 -16.67 13.80 23.93
N GLU A 337 -16.02 14.96 24.15
CA GLU A 337 -16.65 16.16 24.70
C GLU A 337 -17.53 16.93 23.70
N LYS A 338 -17.37 16.73 22.38
CA LYS A 338 -18.15 17.47 21.37
C LYS A 338 -19.63 17.08 21.30
N ASP A 339 -20.43 18.03 20.82
CA ASP A 339 -21.85 17.83 20.47
C ASP A 339 -22.04 16.74 19.40
N GLN A 340 -23.19 16.09 19.42
CA GLN A 340 -23.55 15.03 18.48
C GLN A 340 -23.46 15.47 17.01
N LYS A 341 -23.89 16.70 16.69
CA LYS A 341 -23.84 17.25 15.33
C LYS A 341 -22.41 17.41 14.84
N ILE A 342 -21.53 17.84 15.74
CA ILE A 342 -20.10 18.01 15.47
C ILE A 342 -19.46 16.64 15.21
N LYS A 343 -19.76 15.64 16.05
CA LYS A 343 -19.25 14.27 15.89
C LYS A 343 -19.64 13.66 14.54
N ALA A 344 -20.92 13.76 14.16
CA ALA A 344 -21.43 13.24 12.89
C ALA A 344 -20.80 13.97 11.69
N THR A 345 -20.74 15.30 11.73
CA THR A 345 -20.16 16.11 10.66
C THR A 345 -18.66 15.83 10.51
N LEU A 346 -17.92 15.69 11.62
CA LEU A 346 -16.50 15.34 11.60
C LEU A 346 -16.27 13.95 11.01
N TYR A 347 -17.14 12.98 11.29
CA TYR A 347 -17.07 11.65 10.70
C TYR A 347 -17.23 11.70 9.18
N GLY A 348 -18.25 12.43 8.68
CA GLY A 348 -18.44 12.66 7.25
C GLY A 348 -17.27 13.41 6.60
N LEU A 349 -16.69 14.39 7.29
CA LEU A 349 -15.51 15.13 6.83
C LEU A 349 -14.26 14.24 6.74
N CYS A 350 -14.04 13.35 7.71
CA CYS A 350 -12.98 12.35 7.66
C CYS A 350 -13.16 11.40 6.48
N PHE A 351 -14.40 11.01 6.18
CA PHE A 351 -14.72 10.14 5.05
C PHE A 351 -14.50 10.85 3.72
N PHE A 352 -14.96 12.10 3.60
CA PHE A 352 -14.66 12.97 2.47
C PHE A 352 -13.15 13.10 2.23
N HIS A 353 -12.37 13.41 3.28
CA HIS A 353 -10.91 13.50 3.18
C HIS A 353 -10.28 12.21 2.67
N ALA A 354 -10.72 11.06 3.21
CA ALA A 354 -10.24 9.75 2.79
C ALA A 354 -10.53 9.45 1.32
N ILE A 355 -11.70 9.88 0.81
CA ILE A 355 -12.07 9.79 -0.60
C ILE A 355 -11.18 10.69 -1.46
N MET A 356 -10.99 11.96 -1.09
CA MET A 356 -10.17 12.89 -1.85
C MET A 356 -8.73 12.40 -2.01
N LEU A 357 -8.17 11.75 -0.97
CA LEU A 357 -6.87 11.09 -1.00
C LEU A 357 -6.87 9.84 -1.90
N GLU A 358 -7.85 8.95 -1.72
CA GLU A 358 -7.92 7.68 -2.45
C GLU A 358 -8.13 7.91 -3.96
N ARG A 359 -8.84 8.98 -4.34
CA ARG A 359 -9.04 9.40 -5.73
C ARG A 359 -7.74 9.68 -6.48
N LYS A 360 -6.67 10.11 -5.81
CA LYS A 360 -5.36 10.37 -6.45
C LYS A 360 -4.79 9.12 -7.14
N LYS A 361 -5.17 7.92 -6.69
CA LYS A 361 -4.73 6.64 -7.29
C LYS A 361 -5.30 6.39 -8.68
N PHE A 362 -6.38 7.09 -9.07
CA PHE A 362 -7.09 6.85 -10.32
C PHE A 362 -6.62 7.75 -11.47
N GLY A 363 -5.51 8.50 -11.27
CA GLY A 363 -4.97 9.41 -12.29
C GLY A 363 -6.03 10.40 -12.79
N PRO A 364 -6.06 10.73 -14.10
CA PRO A 364 -7.01 11.67 -14.70
C PRO A 364 -8.50 11.35 -14.47
N ARG A 365 -8.82 10.08 -14.19
CA ARG A 365 -10.18 9.62 -13.89
C ARG A 365 -10.58 9.87 -12.44
N GLY A 366 -9.61 10.02 -11.54
CA GLY A 366 -9.80 10.48 -10.17
C GLY A 366 -9.74 12.00 -10.05
N TRP A 367 -8.64 12.56 -10.53
CA TRP A 367 -8.34 13.99 -10.60
C TRP A 367 -7.60 14.31 -11.89
N ASN A 368 -7.94 15.39 -12.58
CA ASN A 368 -7.20 15.81 -13.76
C ASN A 368 -5.74 16.17 -13.43
N MET A 369 -5.51 16.73 -12.22
CA MET A 369 -4.19 17.10 -11.71
C MET A 369 -3.93 16.49 -10.33
N ASN A 370 -2.66 16.33 -9.95
CA ASN A 370 -2.31 15.80 -8.62
C ASN A 370 -2.26 16.93 -7.58
N TYR A 371 -3.23 16.95 -6.67
CA TYR A 371 -3.32 17.96 -5.61
C TYR A 371 -2.71 17.48 -4.29
N PRO A 372 -1.98 18.32 -3.54
CA PRO A 372 -1.28 17.93 -2.32
C PRO A 372 -2.16 17.97 -1.05
N PHE A 373 -3.41 17.47 -1.10
CA PHE A 373 -4.25 17.38 0.10
C PHE A 373 -3.55 16.66 1.26
N SER A 374 -3.66 17.24 2.45
CA SER A 374 -2.93 16.89 3.67
C SER A 374 -3.87 16.78 4.88
N ILE A 375 -3.37 16.18 5.97
CA ILE A 375 -4.12 16.17 7.26
C ILE A 375 -4.33 17.60 7.78
N GLY A 376 -3.47 18.56 7.41
CA GLY A 376 -3.64 19.97 7.77
C GLY A 376 -4.99 20.50 7.30
N ASP A 377 -5.36 20.22 6.05
CA ASP A 377 -6.64 20.66 5.47
C ASP A 377 -7.84 20.10 6.24
N LEU A 378 -7.76 18.85 6.67
CA LEU A 378 -8.79 18.20 7.50
C LEU A 378 -8.87 18.83 8.90
N ARG A 379 -7.72 19.02 9.56
CA ARG A 379 -7.67 19.59 10.91
C ARG A 379 -8.18 21.03 10.92
N ASP A 380 -7.75 21.84 9.97
CA ASP A 380 -8.14 23.24 9.91
C ASP A 380 -9.63 23.36 9.52
N SER A 381 -10.15 22.46 8.66
CA SER A 381 -11.58 22.35 8.39
C SER A 381 -12.39 21.97 9.64
N SER A 382 -11.88 21.06 10.48
CA SER A 382 -12.53 20.70 11.74
C SER A 382 -12.55 21.86 12.74
N LEU A 383 -11.49 22.67 12.77
CA LEU A 383 -11.42 23.84 13.64
C LEU A 383 -12.46 24.88 13.20
N VAL A 384 -12.61 25.11 11.90
CA VAL A 384 -13.68 25.97 11.36
C VAL A 384 -15.04 25.44 11.75
N LEU A 385 -15.29 24.13 11.59
CA LEU A 385 -16.54 23.48 11.97
C LEU A 385 -16.87 23.76 13.45
N PHE A 386 -15.91 23.55 14.34
CA PHE A 386 -16.10 23.77 15.78
C PHE A 386 -16.41 25.23 16.07
N ASN A 387 -15.59 26.15 15.54
CA ASN A 387 -15.77 27.58 15.75
C ASN A 387 -17.12 28.07 15.22
N TYR A 388 -17.58 27.60 14.07
CA TYR A 388 -18.85 28.02 13.48
C TYR A 388 -20.04 27.52 14.31
N ILE A 389 -20.02 26.26 14.75
CA ILE A 389 -21.12 25.66 15.51
C ILE A 389 -21.18 26.22 16.94
N GLU A 390 -20.03 26.35 17.62
CA GLU A 390 -19.96 26.90 18.98
C GLU A 390 -20.27 28.41 19.02
N ALA A 391 -19.68 29.21 18.12
CA ALA A 391 -19.86 30.66 18.15
C ALA A 391 -21.28 31.11 17.79
N GLN A 392 -21.97 30.37 16.91
CA GLN A 392 -23.32 30.74 16.48
C GLN A 392 -24.41 30.12 17.36
N ASN A 393 -24.06 29.26 18.31
CA ASN A 393 -25.00 28.44 19.09
C ASN A 393 -26.11 27.85 18.18
N ALA A 394 -25.69 27.41 16.99
CA ALA A 394 -26.59 27.28 15.86
C ALA A 394 -27.50 26.06 16.05
N VAL A 395 -28.82 26.30 16.05
CA VAL A 395 -29.82 25.22 16.14
C VAL A 395 -29.72 24.28 14.93
N LYS A 396 -29.32 24.81 13.77
CA LYS A 396 -29.07 24.07 12.53
C LYS A 396 -27.64 24.24 12.05
N VAL A 397 -27.10 23.22 11.40
CA VAL A 397 -25.76 23.28 10.82
C VAL A 397 -25.81 24.15 9.55
N PRO A 398 -24.93 25.17 9.41
CA PRO A 398 -24.91 26.05 8.25
C PRO A 398 -24.18 25.38 7.08
N TRP A 399 -24.85 24.46 6.40
CA TRP A 399 -24.26 23.64 5.34
C TRP A 399 -23.72 24.45 4.16
N ASP A 400 -24.35 25.55 3.79
CA ASP A 400 -23.90 26.42 2.69
C ASP A 400 -22.52 27.01 2.98
N ASP A 401 -22.34 27.58 4.17
CA ASP A 401 -21.08 28.18 4.61
C ASP A 401 -19.99 27.11 4.74
N LEU A 402 -20.31 25.96 5.34
CA LEU A 402 -19.35 24.86 5.48
C LEU A 402 -18.93 24.29 4.13
N ARG A 403 -19.87 24.10 3.20
CA ARG A 403 -19.55 23.63 1.83
C ARG A 403 -18.67 24.63 1.09
N TYR A 404 -18.96 25.92 1.21
CA TYR A 404 -18.14 26.96 0.62
C TYR A 404 -16.73 26.99 1.22
N ILE A 405 -16.60 26.99 2.55
CA ILE A 405 -15.29 27.05 3.21
C ILE A 405 -14.48 25.79 2.90
N PHE A 406 -15.06 24.60 3.04
CA PHE A 406 -14.34 23.36 2.76
C PHE A 406 -13.99 23.23 1.27
N GLY A 407 -14.93 23.57 0.39
CA GLY A 407 -14.82 23.38 -1.06
C GLY A 407 -13.98 24.42 -1.77
N GLU A 408 -14.16 25.71 -1.46
CA GLU A 408 -13.46 26.80 -2.16
C GLU A 408 -12.18 27.23 -1.47
N ILE A 409 -12.14 27.21 -0.13
CA ILE A 409 -11.01 27.73 0.65
C ILE A 409 -10.06 26.60 1.04
N MET A 410 -10.52 25.61 1.78
CA MET A 410 -9.65 24.58 2.38
C MET A 410 -9.11 23.62 1.31
N TYR A 411 -9.97 22.85 0.66
CA TYR A 411 -9.56 21.93 -0.41
C TYR A 411 -9.43 22.66 -1.74
N GLY A 412 -10.32 23.62 -2.02
CA GLY A 412 -10.30 24.42 -3.23
C GLY A 412 -9.02 25.25 -3.39
N GLY A 413 -8.39 25.69 -2.30
CA GLY A 413 -7.11 26.40 -2.35
C GLY A 413 -6.01 25.63 -3.09
N HIS A 414 -6.10 24.29 -3.11
CA HIS A 414 -5.17 23.43 -3.87
C HIS A 414 -5.62 23.17 -5.30
N ILE A 415 -6.93 23.24 -5.58
CA ILE A 415 -7.52 22.81 -6.84
C ILE A 415 -7.44 23.94 -7.87
N ILE A 416 -6.83 23.65 -9.02
CA ILE A 416 -6.63 24.63 -10.10
C ILE A 416 -7.60 24.35 -11.26
N ASP A 417 -7.86 23.08 -11.59
CA ASP A 417 -8.78 22.71 -12.68
C ASP A 417 -10.24 22.89 -12.27
N ILE A 418 -11.03 23.50 -13.15
CA ILE A 418 -12.43 23.85 -12.86
C ILE A 418 -13.35 22.63 -12.76
N ARG A 419 -13.03 21.54 -13.48
CA ARG A 419 -13.82 20.29 -13.42
C ARG A 419 -13.50 19.51 -12.15
N ASP A 420 -12.24 19.53 -11.73
CA ASP A 420 -11.83 19.00 -10.43
C ASP A 420 -12.48 19.80 -9.28
N ARG A 421 -12.63 21.12 -9.46
CA ARG A 421 -13.34 21.96 -8.48
C ARG A 421 -14.83 21.58 -8.42
N LEU A 422 -15.50 21.45 -9.56
CA LEU A 422 -16.88 20.95 -9.64
C LEU A 422 -17.04 19.58 -8.98
N LEU A 423 -16.10 18.67 -9.21
CA LEU A 423 -16.08 17.33 -8.60
C LEU A 423 -15.99 17.42 -7.07
N CYS A 424 -15.08 18.23 -6.54
CA CYS A 424 -14.93 18.46 -5.10
C CYS A 424 -16.24 18.99 -4.49
N THR A 425 -16.82 20.03 -5.11
CA THR A 425 -18.09 20.63 -4.66
C THR A 425 -19.23 19.63 -4.72
N THR A 426 -19.32 18.80 -5.76
CA THR A 426 -20.36 17.75 -5.88
C THR A 426 -20.27 16.73 -4.75
N TYR A 427 -19.05 16.36 -4.33
CA TYR A 427 -18.87 15.47 -3.18
C TYR A 427 -19.26 16.15 -1.87
N LEU A 428 -18.92 17.42 -1.68
CA LEU A 428 -19.34 18.17 -0.49
C LEU A 428 -20.84 18.37 -0.46
N ASP A 429 -21.48 18.62 -1.60
CA ASP A 429 -22.94 18.66 -1.73
C ASP A 429 -23.57 17.34 -1.34
N PHE A 430 -22.95 16.20 -1.68
CA PHE A 430 -23.43 14.91 -1.21
C PHE A 430 -23.24 14.75 0.31
N PHE A 431 -22.03 14.95 0.84
CA PHE A 431 -21.74 14.63 2.24
C PHE A 431 -22.31 15.63 3.25
N MET A 432 -22.19 16.92 2.99
CA MET A 432 -22.46 18.00 3.94
C MET A 432 -23.93 18.44 3.85
N GLN A 433 -24.83 17.57 4.31
CA GLN A 433 -26.27 17.77 4.35
C GLN A 433 -26.86 17.24 5.67
N ASP A 434 -28.08 17.67 6.02
CA ASP A 434 -28.77 17.25 7.25
C ASP A 434 -28.84 15.73 7.43
N ARG A 435 -28.95 14.97 6.34
CA ARG A 435 -28.95 13.49 6.36
C ARG A 435 -27.72 12.89 7.08
N LEU A 436 -26.58 13.59 7.05
CA LEU A 436 -25.35 13.16 7.71
C LEU A 436 -25.48 13.10 9.25
N LEU A 437 -26.41 13.87 9.81
CA LEU A 437 -26.69 13.89 11.25
C LEU A 437 -27.46 12.63 11.70
N ASP A 438 -28.06 11.92 10.76
CA ASP A 438 -28.74 10.63 10.93
C ASP A 438 -27.89 9.47 10.36
N GLU A 439 -28.48 8.29 10.20
CA GLU A 439 -27.83 7.12 9.57
C GLU A 439 -27.77 7.23 8.03
N ALA A 440 -27.18 8.30 7.50
CA ALA A 440 -27.00 8.46 6.06
C ALA A 440 -26.03 7.44 5.46
N GLU A 441 -26.34 7.00 4.25
CA GLU A 441 -25.40 6.23 3.45
C GLU A 441 -24.24 7.12 2.97
N LEU A 442 -23.01 6.73 3.31
CA LEU A 442 -21.80 7.46 2.90
C LEU A 442 -21.33 7.08 1.49
N PHE A 443 -21.79 5.95 0.96
CA PHE A 443 -21.51 5.56 -0.41
C PHE A 443 -22.58 6.12 -1.37
N PRO A 444 -22.19 6.87 -2.43
CA PRO A 444 -23.14 7.30 -3.44
C PRO A 444 -23.61 6.10 -4.28
N PHE A 445 -24.89 6.08 -4.67
CA PHE A 445 -25.49 5.07 -5.57
C PHE A 445 -25.39 3.61 -5.07
N CYS A 446 -25.51 3.38 -3.75
CA CYS A 446 -25.44 2.03 -3.17
C CYS A 446 -26.68 1.15 -3.49
N GLU A 447 -27.80 1.77 -3.86
CA GLU A 447 -29.10 1.09 -4.02
C GLU A 447 -29.09 0.05 -5.14
N ASP A 448 -28.20 0.21 -6.12
CA ASP A 448 -28.08 -0.66 -7.29
C ASP A 448 -27.16 -1.88 -7.06
N HIS A 449 -26.55 -2.01 -5.88
CA HIS A 449 -25.50 -3.00 -5.61
C HIS A 449 -25.67 -3.73 -4.26
N GLU A 450 -26.05 -5.01 -4.32
CA GLU A 450 -26.16 -5.87 -3.11
C GLU A 450 -24.82 -6.00 -2.37
N GLY A 451 -24.85 -5.80 -1.04
CA GLY A 451 -23.70 -5.99 -0.15
C GLY A 451 -22.77 -4.78 0.02
N VAL A 452 -23.12 -3.62 -0.55
CA VAL A 452 -22.37 -2.36 -0.42
C VAL A 452 -23.18 -1.37 0.40
N SER A 453 -23.01 -1.38 1.73
CA SER A 453 -23.55 -0.33 2.60
C SER A 453 -22.55 0.05 3.68
N PHE A 454 -22.36 1.34 3.87
CA PHE A 454 -21.61 1.95 4.95
C PHE A 454 -22.28 3.26 5.34
N LYS A 455 -22.99 3.21 6.47
CA LYS A 455 -23.74 4.35 6.98
C LYS A 455 -22.94 5.13 8.00
N THR A 456 -23.23 6.42 8.09
CA THR A 456 -22.81 7.28 9.19
C THR A 456 -23.36 6.65 10.48
N PRO A 457 -22.49 6.37 11.47
CA PRO A 457 -22.95 5.75 12.69
C PRO A 457 -23.71 6.76 13.57
N PRO A 458 -24.64 6.29 14.41
CA PRO A 458 -25.21 7.16 15.42
C PRO A 458 -24.10 7.72 16.32
N PRO A 459 -24.24 8.95 16.85
CA PRO A 459 -23.22 9.61 17.66
C PRO A 459 -22.81 8.74 18.84
N GLN A 460 -21.56 8.29 18.82
CA GLN A 460 -21.00 7.39 19.84
C GLN A 460 -19.64 7.86 20.30
N ASN A 461 -19.11 7.22 21.34
CA ASN A 461 -17.77 7.50 21.81
C ASN A 461 -16.71 7.18 20.73
N TYR A 462 -15.53 7.76 20.89
CA TYR A 462 -14.44 7.71 19.93
C TYR A 462 -14.06 6.28 19.53
N GLU A 463 -13.99 5.33 20.48
CA GLU A 463 -13.61 3.94 20.16
C GLU A 463 -14.65 3.20 19.34
N ARG A 464 -15.94 3.39 19.63
CA ARG A 464 -16.97 2.74 18.82
C ARG A 464 -17.01 3.37 17.43
N SER A 465 -16.94 4.70 17.35
CA SER A 465 -16.85 5.43 16.07
C SER A 465 -15.64 4.98 15.24
N LEU A 466 -14.47 4.84 15.88
CA LEU A 466 -13.28 4.32 15.24
C LEU A 466 -13.50 2.87 14.82
N SER A 467 -13.92 1.96 15.69
CA SER A 467 -14.05 0.52 15.37
C SER A 467 -15.01 0.23 14.21
N LEU A 468 -15.97 1.09 13.93
CA LEU A 468 -16.87 0.97 12.77
C LEU A 468 -16.15 1.05 11.42
N HIS A 469 -14.94 1.62 11.33
CA HIS A 469 -14.11 1.49 10.12
C HIS A 469 -13.85 0.03 9.75
N THR A 470 -13.94 -0.91 10.70
CA THR A 470 -13.76 -2.34 10.42
C THR A 470 -14.86 -2.90 9.52
N LEU A 471 -16.07 -2.32 9.59
CA LEU A 471 -17.21 -2.65 8.75
C LEU A 471 -17.05 -2.18 7.31
N LEU A 472 -16.11 -1.27 7.02
CA LEU A 472 -15.75 -0.93 5.65
C LEU A 472 -15.27 -2.20 4.94
N PRO A 473 -15.89 -2.57 3.82
CA PRO A 473 -15.51 -3.79 3.13
C PRO A 473 -14.06 -3.66 2.64
N PRO A 474 -13.21 -4.68 2.87
CA PRO A 474 -11.78 -4.60 2.56
C PRO A 474 -11.49 -4.44 1.06
N SER A 475 -12.46 -4.76 0.19
CA SER A 475 -12.34 -4.69 -1.27
C SER A 475 -13.02 -3.48 -1.92
N LEU A 476 -13.69 -2.62 -1.15
CA LEU A 476 -14.37 -1.44 -1.70
C LEU A 476 -13.37 -0.29 -1.86
N SER A 477 -12.61 -0.35 -2.96
CA SER A 477 -11.94 0.82 -3.50
C SER A 477 -12.96 1.74 -4.17
N LEU A 478 -12.67 3.04 -4.20
CA LEU A 478 -13.42 4.08 -4.92
C LEU A 478 -13.70 3.75 -6.40
N SER A 479 -13.01 2.74 -6.94
CA SER A 479 -13.22 2.14 -8.26
C SER A 479 -14.63 1.61 -8.48
N PHE A 480 -15.32 1.18 -7.42
CA PHE A 480 -16.69 0.67 -7.48
C PHE A 480 -17.66 1.75 -7.98
N PHE A 481 -17.46 2.99 -7.54
CA PHE A 481 -18.38 4.11 -7.78
C PHE A 481 -18.13 4.86 -9.09
N LEU A 482 -16.94 4.73 -9.67
CA LEU A 482 -16.57 5.51 -10.84
C LEU A 482 -16.67 4.72 -12.16
N SER A 483 -17.14 3.45 -12.13
CA SER A 483 -17.01 2.52 -13.27
C SER A 483 -15.56 2.45 -13.80
N LEU A 484 -14.59 2.63 -12.89
CA LEU A 484 -13.14 2.69 -13.20
C LEU A 484 -12.43 1.36 -13.02
N TYR A 485 -13.16 0.34 -12.56
CA TYR A 485 -12.63 -0.96 -12.16
C TYR A 485 -11.76 -1.59 -13.26
N LEU A 486 -12.23 -1.60 -14.50
CA LEU A 486 -11.57 -2.38 -15.53
C LEU A 486 -10.25 -1.75 -15.99
N THR A 487 -10.22 -0.45 -16.25
CA THR A 487 -9.05 0.20 -16.86
C THR A 487 -7.90 0.46 -15.89
N LEU A 488 -8.17 0.92 -14.66
CA LEU A 488 -7.08 1.18 -13.71
C LEU A 488 -6.42 -0.13 -13.31
N PHE A 489 -7.20 -1.13 -12.92
CA PHE A 489 -6.63 -2.40 -12.49
C PHE A 489 -5.98 -3.16 -13.66
N ALA A 490 -6.48 -3.02 -14.90
CA ALA A 490 -5.77 -3.53 -16.07
C ALA A 490 -4.44 -2.81 -16.29
N SER A 491 -4.36 -1.49 -16.08
CA SER A 491 -3.12 -0.72 -16.18
C SER A 491 -2.11 -1.05 -15.06
N LEU A 492 -2.61 -1.28 -13.85
CA LEU A 492 -1.81 -1.74 -12.71
C LEU A 492 -1.30 -3.16 -12.96
N SER A 493 -2.14 -4.04 -13.48
CA SER A 493 -1.76 -5.38 -13.91
C SER A 493 -0.68 -5.32 -14.99
N LEU A 494 -0.83 -4.45 -16.00
CA LEU A 494 0.18 -4.28 -17.05
C LEU A 494 1.52 -3.78 -16.47
N SER A 495 1.48 -2.75 -15.64
CA SER A 495 2.67 -2.20 -14.98
C SER A 495 3.35 -3.23 -14.07
N PHE A 496 2.55 -4.02 -13.37
CA PHE A 496 2.98 -5.14 -12.55
C PHE A 496 3.73 -6.19 -13.38
N PHE A 497 3.16 -6.68 -14.47
CA PHE A 497 3.83 -7.66 -15.33
C PHE A 497 5.05 -7.10 -16.06
N LEU A 498 5.03 -5.83 -16.47
CA LEU A 498 6.21 -5.15 -17.01
C LEU A 498 7.34 -5.08 -15.96
N SER A 499 7.01 -4.80 -14.70
CA SER A 499 7.97 -4.81 -13.61
C SER A 499 8.54 -6.22 -13.40
N ILE A 500 7.70 -7.26 -13.38
CA ILE A 500 8.15 -8.66 -13.27
C ILE A 500 9.11 -9.00 -14.42
N SER A 501 8.76 -8.64 -15.66
CA SER A 501 9.59 -8.92 -16.83
C SER A 501 10.94 -8.20 -16.80
N ARG A 502 11.02 -6.98 -16.25
CA ARG A 502 12.29 -6.24 -16.11
C ARG A 502 13.12 -6.78 -14.95
N SER A 503 12.48 -7.15 -13.84
CA SER A 503 13.14 -7.61 -12.62
C SER A 503 13.52 -9.09 -12.65
N SER A 504 12.96 -9.91 -13.55
CA SER A 504 13.34 -11.33 -13.62
C SER A 504 14.83 -11.51 -13.97
N LEU A 505 15.43 -10.58 -14.73
CA LEU A 505 16.86 -10.53 -15.04
C LEU A 505 17.73 -10.20 -13.82
N ALA A 506 17.22 -9.41 -12.87
CA ALA A 506 17.97 -9.01 -11.67
C ALA A 506 17.94 -10.08 -10.57
N LEU A 507 16.90 -10.91 -10.53
CA LEU A 507 16.72 -11.95 -9.50
C LEU A 507 17.63 -13.17 -9.66
N ASP A 508 18.23 -13.38 -10.84
CA ASP A 508 19.18 -14.49 -11.03
C ASP A 508 20.44 -14.34 -10.16
N LEU A 509 20.78 -13.12 -9.73
CA LEU A 509 21.90 -12.82 -8.81
C LEU A 509 21.58 -13.09 -7.32
N PHE A 510 20.31 -13.03 -6.92
CA PHE A 510 19.92 -13.12 -5.49
C PHE A 510 19.80 -14.57 -4.99
N LEU A 511 19.63 -15.53 -5.90
CA LEU A 511 19.39 -16.95 -5.59
C LEU A 511 20.53 -17.87 -6.03
N SER A 512 21.62 -17.30 -6.57
CA SER A 512 22.89 -17.97 -6.88
C SER A 512 23.82 -18.06 -5.66
N TYR A 513 23.43 -17.45 -4.54
CA TYR A 513 23.93 -17.70 -3.18
C TYR A 513 22.85 -18.42 -2.37
#